data_AF-A0A7Y0XBB4-F1
#
_entry.id   AF-A0A7Y0XBB4-F1
#
_cell.length_a   1.000
_cell.length_b   1.000
_cell.length_c   1.000
_cell.angle_alpha   90.00
_cell.angle_beta   90.00
_cell.angle_gamma   90.00
#
_symmetry.space_group_name_H-M   'P 1'
#
loop_
_entity.id
_entity.type
_entity.pdbx_description
1 polymer ?
#
loop_
_entity_poly.entity_id
_entity_poly.type
_entity_poly.pdbx_seq_one_letter_code
_entity_poly.pdbx_strand_id
1 'polypeptide(L)'
;DSELWDDLQAQFIKKNNQRFVHIKNSGKHHVRLVNLQLNLPNKDPVVISDGLAGYILPEQYKVWSIPHSNVRPMSLSANIGGKRYQIPLKQ
;
A
#
# COMPACT_ATOMS: atom_id res chain seq x y z
N ASP A 1 8.69 -10.94 13.60
CA ASP A 1 8.29 -10.89 12.17
C ASP A 1 7.69 -9.58 11.69
N SER A 2 6.86 -8.85 12.46
CA SER A 2 6.36 -7.53 12.05
C SER A 2 7.50 -6.51 11.84
N GLU A 3 8.53 -6.59 12.69
CA GLU A 3 9.74 -5.73 12.64
C GLU A 3 10.44 -5.69 11.28
N LEU A 4 10.28 -6.73 10.44
CA LEU A 4 10.90 -6.75 9.11
C LEU A 4 10.26 -5.76 8.12
N TRP A 5 9.01 -5.34 8.38
CA TRP A 5 8.18 -4.61 7.43
C TRP A 5 7.72 -3.24 7.95
N ASP A 6 8.15 -2.85 9.16
CA ASP A 6 7.80 -1.57 9.79
C ASP A 6 8.39 -0.36 9.04
N ASP A 7 9.42 -0.60 8.20
CA ASP A 7 10.04 0.43 7.34
C ASP A 7 9.28 0.71 6.04
N LEU A 8 8.11 0.08 5.84
CA LEU A 8 7.20 0.43 4.75
C LEU A 8 6.45 1.71 5.06
N GLN A 9 6.48 2.63 4.12
CA GLN A 9 5.74 3.89 4.21
C GLN A 9 4.95 4.10 2.94
N ALA A 10 3.66 4.37 3.09
CA ALA A 10 2.77 4.71 2.00
C ALA A 10 2.44 6.21 2.03
N GLN A 11 2.23 6.80 0.86
CA GLN A 11 1.69 8.14 0.70
C GLN A 11 0.76 8.19 -0.51
N PHE A 12 -0.24 9.06 -0.47
CA PHE A 12 -1.06 9.34 -1.65
C PHE A 12 -0.39 10.43 -2.48
N ILE A 13 -0.24 10.17 -3.77
CA ILE A 13 0.19 11.19 -4.73
C ILE A 13 -0.92 11.44 -5.75
N LYS A 14 -1.02 12.67 -6.24
CA LYS A 14 -1.99 13.07 -7.26
C LYS A 14 -1.23 13.52 -8.50
N LYS A 15 -1.57 12.96 -9.67
CA LYS A 15 -1.02 13.34 -10.98
C LYS A 15 -2.15 13.36 -12.00
N ASN A 16 -2.27 14.44 -12.77
CA ASN A 16 -3.30 14.60 -13.82
C ASN A 16 -4.72 14.26 -13.35
N ASN A 17 -5.10 14.75 -12.17
CA ASN A 17 -6.37 14.46 -11.50
C ASN A 17 -6.64 12.99 -11.09
N GLN A 18 -5.71 12.08 -11.37
CA GLN A 18 -5.73 10.70 -10.90
C GLN A 18 -4.93 10.56 -9.59
N ARG A 19 -5.44 9.72 -8.68
CA ARG A 19 -4.75 9.41 -7.41
C ARG A 19 -4.01 8.09 -7.50
N PHE A 20 -2.86 8.05 -6.85
CA PHE A 20 -2.01 6.87 -6.78
C PHE A 20 -1.57 6.63 -5.34
N VAL A 21 -1.29 5.36 -5.02
CA VAL A 21 -0.58 4.97 -3.82
C VAL A 21 0.88 4.81 -4.18
N HIS A 22 1.75 5.54 -3.50
CA HIS A 22 3.19 5.37 -3.56
C HIS A 22 3.65 4.68 -2.26
N ILE A 23 4.24 3.50 -2.37
CA ILE A 23 4.78 2.74 -1.23
C ILE A 23 6.28 2.64 -1.38
N LYS A 24 7.02 3.14 -0.39
CA LYS A 24 8.47 3.03 -0.30
C LYS A 24 8.85 2.01 0.77
N ASN A 25 9.86 1.21 0.48
CA ASN A 25 10.53 0.36 1.45
C ASN A 25 11.87 0.99 1.83
N SER A 26 11.98 1.48 3.07
CA SER A 26 13.25 2.02 3.61
C SER A 26 13.99 1.00 4.49
N GLY A 27 13.54 -0.26 4.46
CA GLY A 27 14.09 -1.35 5.25
C GLY A 27 15.14 -2.15 4.48
N LYS A 28 15.77 -3.09 5.19
CA LYS A 28 16.88 -3.90 4.65
C LYS A 28 16.42 -5.16 3.90
N HIS A 29 15.13 -5.50 3.96
CA HIS A 29 14.58 -6.72 3.36
C HIS A 29 13.58 -6.39 2.26
N HIS A 30 13.48 -7.25 1.25
CA HIS A 30 12.45 -7.10 0.22
C HIS A 30 11.07 -7.45 0.79
N VAL A 31 10.05 -6.73 0.35
CA VAL A 31 8.66 -6.97 0.75
C VAL A 31 7.88 -7.55 -0.41
N ARG A 32 7.24 -8.70 -0.23
CA ARG A 32 6.22 -9.21 -1.16
C ARG A 32 4.84 -8.73 -0.72
N LEU A 33 4.24 -7.82 -1.48
CA LEU A 33 2.89 -7.33 -1.26
C LEU A 33 1.88 -8.18 -2.05
N VAL A 34 0.84 -8.63 -1.34
CA VAL A 34 -0.27 -9.41 -1.92
C VAL A 34 -1.59 -8.79 -1.47
N ASN A 35 -2.64 -8.83 -2.29
CA ASN A 35 -3.98 -8.33 -2.00
C ASN A 35 -3.98 -6.89 -1.46
N LEU A 36 -3.42 -5.96 -2.22
CA LEU A 36 -3.31 -4.56 -1.83
C LEU A 36 -4.68 -3.89 -1.88
N GLN A 37 -5.12 -3.30 -0.77
CA GLN A 37 -6.43 -2.68 -0.65
C GLN A 37 -6.39 -1.39 0.16
N LEU A 38 -7.35 -0.53 -0.13
CA LEU A 38 -7.62 0.72 0.56
C LEU A 38 -8.77 0.51 1.55
N ASN A 39 -8.54 0.72 2.84
CA ASN A 39 -9.60 0.58 3.85
C ASN A 39 -10.30 1.93 4.05
N LEU A 40 -11.62 1.87 4.03
CA LEU A 40 -12.50 3.03 4.11
C LEU A 40 -13.35 2.99 5.38
N PRO A 41 -13.69 4.16 5.95
CA PRO A 41 -14.63 4.21 7.06
C PRO A 41 -16.01 3.74 6.60
N ASN A 42 -16.59 2.78 7.32
CA ASN A 42 -17.98 2.32 7.15
C ASN A 42 -18.32 1.88 5.71
N LYS A 43 -17.33 1.42 4.94
CA LYS A 43 -17.48 0.95 3.56
C LYS A 43 -16.54 -0.23 3.31
N ASP A 44 -16.87 -1.03 2.31
CA ASP A 44 -16.00 -2.11 1.87
C ASP A 44 -14.64 -1.57 1.39
N PRO A 45 -13.55 -2.32 1.63
CA PRO A 45 -12.24 -1.96 1.11
C PRO A 45 -12.24 -1.88 -0.41
N VAL A 46 -11.56 -0.86 -0.95
CA VAL A 46 -11.34 -0.76 -2.40
C VAL A 46 -10.10 -1.57 -2.76
N VAL A 47 -10.28 -2.61 -3.58
CA VAL A 47 -9.19 -3.43 -4.07
C VAL A 47 -8.35 -2.61 -5.06
N ILE A 48 -7.05 -2.49 -4.78
CA ILE A 48 -6.06 -1.87 -5.67
C ILE A 48 -5.40 -2.96 -6.54
N SER A 49 -5.11 -4.10 -5.93
CA SER A 49 -4.59 -5.28 -6.62
C SER A 49 -5.10 -6.53 -5.91
N ASP A 50 -5.73 -7.43 -6.67
CA ASP A 50 -6.03 -8.79 -6.22
C ASP A 50 -4.85 -9.70 -6.57
N GLY A 51 -4.45 -10.59 -5.67
CA GLY A 51 -3.26 -11.42 -5.82
C GLY A 51 -1.94 -10.66 -5.64
N LEU A 52 -0.90 -11.02 -6.41
CA LEU A 52 0.43 -10.42 -6.28
C LEU A 52 0.42 -8.94 -6.73
N ALA A 53 0.54 -8.02 -5.78
CA ALA A 53 0.67 -6.59 -6.06
C ALA A 53 2.09 -6.22 -6.50
N GLY A 54 3.09 -6.93 -5.96
CA GLY A 54 4.49 -6.85 -6.41
C GLY A 54 5.50 -7.00 -5.28
N TYR A 55 6.78 -6.94 -5.66
CA TYR A 55 7.91 -6.92 -4.73
C TYR A 55 8.46 -5.49 -4.61
N ILE A 56 8.68 -5.01 -3.39
CA ILE A 56 9.41 -3.76 -3.14
C ILE A 56 10.75 -4.11 -2.51
N LEU A 57 11.82 -3.98 -3.29
CA LEU A 57 13.18 -4.21 -2.82
C LEU A 57 13.62 -3.11 -1.82
N PRO A 58 14.69 -3.34 -1.04
CA PRO A 58 15.28 -2.30 -0.19
C PRO A 58 15.56 -1.01 -0.97
N GLU A 59 15.24 0.14 -0.35
CA GLU A 59 15.35 1.50 -0.92
C GLU A 59 14.57 1.75 -2.21
N GLN A 60 13.71 0.83 -2.63
CA GLN A 60 12.85 0.98 -3.80
C GLN A 60 11.44 1.42 -3.40
N TYR A 61 10.68 1.81 -4.42
CA TYR A 61 9.27 2.12 -4.29
C TYR A 61 8.47 1.54 -5.45
N LYS A 62 7.16 1.44 -5.25
CA LYS A 62 6.19 1.14 -6.31
C LYS A 62 4.98 2.04 -6.21
N VAL A 63 4.30 2.19 -7.34
CA VAL A 63 3.13 3.05 -7.48
C VAL A 63 1.98 2.26 -8.08
N TRP A 64 0.79 2.41 -7.51
CA TRP A 64 -0.44 1.83 -8.03
C TRP A 64 -1.50 2.92 -8.20
N SER A 65 -2.25 2.87 -9.30
CA SER A 65 -3.41 3.75 -9.51
C SER A 65 -4.56 3.34 -8.60
N ILE A 66 -5.26 4.32 -8.03
CA ILE A 66 -6.49 4.07 -7.27
C ILE A 66 -7.68 4.13 -8.25
N PRO A 67 -8.55 3.11 -8.30
CA PRO A 67 -9.64 3.03 -9.28
C PRO A 67 -10.65 4.19 -9.18
N HIS A 68 -10.79 4.79 -8.00
CA HIS A 68 -11.72 5.87 -7.74
C HIS A 68 -10.98 7.09 -7.19
N SER A 69 -11.18 8.27 -7.79
CA SER A 69 -10.49 9.51 -7.40
C SER A 69 -11.07 10.16 -6.14
N ASN A 70 -12.33 9.85 -5.80
CA ASN A 70 -13.12 10.54 -4.77
C ASN A 70 -13.11 9.83 -3.41
N VAL A 71 -12.25 8.84 -3.22
CA VAL A 71 -12.16 8.15 -1.93
C VAL A 71 -11.35 9.00 -0.96
N ARG A 72 -11.84 9.19 0.27
CA ARG A 72 -11.03 9.64 1.42
C ARG A 72 -10.44 8.39 2.07
N PRO A 73 -9.20 8.02 1.75
CA PRO A 73 -8.62 6.82 2.33
C PRO A 73 -8.18 7.09 3.75
N MET A 74 -8.39 6.13 4.66
CA MET A 74 -7.87 6.25 6.03
C MET A 74 -6.69 5.32 6.29
N SER A 75 -6.70 4.11 5.73
CA SER A 75 -5.55 3.20 5.84
C SER A 75 -5.35 2.37 4.58
N LEU A 76 -4.11 1.94 4.37
CA LEU A 76 -3.72 1.00 3.31
C LEU A 76 -3.42 -0.33 3.98
N SER A 77 -3.80 -1.45 3.38
CA SER A 77 -3.40 -2.77 3.88
C SER A 77 -3.03 -3.74 2.77
N ALA A 78 -2.16 -4.68 3.10
CA ALA A 78 -1.71 -5.74 2.22
C ALA A 78 -1.40 -7.00 3.01
N ASN A 79 -1.38 -8.14 2.34
CA ASN A 79 -0.84 -9.38 2.86
C ASN A 79 0.67 -9.39 2.67
N ILE A 80 1.42 -9.56 3.77
CA ILE A 80 2.88 -9.65 3.81
C ILE A 80 3.23 -10.89 4.64
N GLY A 81 4.06 -11.79 4.12
CA GLY A 81 4.39 -13.04 4.82
C GLY A 81 3.16 -13.90 5.19
N GLY A 82 2.07 -13.80 4.41
CA GLY A 82 0.82 -14.54 4.66
C GLY A 82 -0.13 -13.92 5.68
N LYS A 83 0.21 -12.79 6.31
CA LYS A 83 -0.66 -12.09 7.27
C LYS A 83 -1.07 -10.71 6.74
N ARG A 84 -2.23 -10.22 7.16
CA ARG A 84 -2.74 -8.89 6.80
C ARG A 84 -2.08 -7.82 7.68
N TYR A 85 -1.42 -6.85 7.05
CA TYR A 85 -0.77 -5.72 7.71
C TYR A 85 -1.36 -4.39 7.21
N GLN A 86 -1.48 -3.43 8.13
CA GLN A 86 -1.71 -2.03 7.76
C GLN A 86 -0.37 -1.40 7.43
N ILE A 87 -0.30 -0.70 6.29
CA ILE A 87 0.88 0.04 5.87
C ILE A 87 0.67 1.49 6.33
N PRO A 88 1.59 2.05 7.15
CA PRO A 88 1.49 3.42 7.61
C PRO A 88 1.35 4.40 6.45
N LEU A 89 0.33 5.25 6.52
CA LEU A 89 0.13 6.36 5.58
C LEU A 89 0.74 7.62 6.18
N LYS A 90 1.72 8.20 5.49
CA LYS A 90 2.13 9.58 5.73
C LYS A 90 1.06 10.51 5.15
N GLN A 91 0.56 11.39 6.01
CA GLN A 91 -0.37 12.46 5.65
C GLN A 91 0.36 13.62 4.96
#